data_AF-A0A554V618-F1
#
_entry.id   AF-A0A554V618-F1
#
_cell.length_a   1.000
_cell.length_b   1.000
_cell.length_c   1.000
_cell.angle_alpha   90.00
_cell.angle_beta   90.00
_cell.angle_gamma   90.00
#
_symmetry.space_group_name_H-M   'P 1'
#
loop_
_entity.id
_entity.type
_entity.pdbx_description
1 polymer ?
#
loop_
_entity_poly.entity_id
_entity_poly.type
_entity_poly.pdbx_seq_one_letter_code
_entity_poly.pdbx_strand_id
1 'polypeptide(L)' 'MLFAAASNEHAGFVGSLAPHGGWLVTMIAAGVVVAMIGGTAALEMRRNMAAWMIAGFVVTFVIIDVLHAVAVSV' A
#
# COMPACT_ATOMS: atom_id res chain seq x y z
N MET A 1 -19.12 -10.45 29.13
CA MET A 1 -17.97 -11.30 28.73
C MET A 1 -17.72 -11.25 27.22
N LEU A 2 -18.76 -11.29 26.36
CA LEU A 2 -18.63 -11.15 24.89
C LEU A 2 -18.01 -9.80 24.43
N PHE A 3 -18.35 -8.68 25.09
CA PHE A 3 -17.83 -7.36 24.75
C PHE A 3 -16.32 -7.21 25.03
N ALA A 4 -15.80 -7.91 26.05
CA ALA A 4 -14.38 -7.91 26.40
C ALA A 4 -13.54 -8.79 25.46
N ALA A 5 -14.13 -9.86 24.91
CA ALA A 5 -13.49 -10.67 23.89
C ALA A 5 -13.37 -9.90 22.56
N ALA A 6 -14.44 -9.22 22.13
CA ALA A 6 -14.42 -8.39 20.93
C ALA A 6 -13.44 -7.21 21.02
N SER A 7 -13.31 -6.58 22.20
CA SER A 7 -12.32 -5.51 22.41
C SER A 7 -10.88 -6.02 22.39
N ASN A 8 -10.63 -7.25 22.86
CA ASN A 8 -9.30 -7.87 22.82
C ASN A 8 -8.88 -8.25 21.40
N GLU A 9 -9.80 -8.71 20.56
CA GLU A 9 -9.50 -9.00 19.15
C GLU A 9 -9.21 -7.73 18.35
N HIS A 10 -9.94 -6.64 18.62
CA HIS A 10 -9.67 -5.33 18.02
C HIS A 10 -8.33 -4.76 18.49
N ALA A 11 -7.99 -4.91 19.77
CA ALA A 11 -6.71 -4.49 20.34
C ALA A 11 -5.54 -5.33 19.80
N GLY A 12 -5.75 -6.62 19.52
CA GLY A 12 -4.77 -7.49 18.87
C GLY A 12 -4.52 -7.12 17.41
N PHE A 13 -5.57 -6.78 16.65
CA PHE A 13 -5.46 -6.31 15.27
C PHE A 13 -4.80 -4.91 15.18
N VAL A 14 -5.21 -3.97 16.02
CA VAL A 14 -4.62 -2.62 16.08
C VAL A 14 -3.19 -2.66 16.64
N GLY A 15 -2.93 -3.50 17.65
CA GLY A 15 -1.59 -3.72 18.19
C GLY A 15 -0.66 -4.43 17.21
N SER A 16 -1.20 -5.33 16.37
CA SER A 16 -0.49 -5.91 15.23
C SER A 16 -0.23 -4.88 14.14
N LEU A 17 -1.11 -3.92 13.90
CA LEU A 17 -0.91 -2.86 12.89
C LEU A 17 -0.04 -1.70 13.40
N ALA A 18 0.02 -1.46 14.70
CA ALA A 18 0.76 -0.38 15.32
C ALA A 18 2.27 -0.33 14.94
N PRO A 19 3.02 -1.46 14.90
CA PRO A 19 4.39 -1.46 14.40
C PRO A 19 4.52 -1.30 12.88
N HIS A 20 3.42 -1.39 12.11
CA HIS A 20 3.39 -1.37 10.65
C HIS A 20 2.78 -0.08 10.08
N GLY A 21 2.14 0.75 10.93
CA GLY A 21 1.38 1.93 10.48
C GLY A 21 2.22 2.94 9.70
N GLY A 22 3.47 3.16 10.12
CA GLY A 22 4.40 4.04 9.39
C GLY A 22 4.76 3.49 8.00
N TRP A 23 5.08 2.19 7.93
CA TRP A 23 5.45 1.53 6.67
C TRP A 23 4.30 1.49 5.67
N LEU A 24 3.09 1.17 6.14
CA LEU A 24 1.89 1.09 5.31
C LEU A 24 1.50 2.47 4.76
N VAL A 25 1.62 3.53 5.56
CA VAL A 25 1.42 4.91 5.09
C VAL A 25 2.46 5.30 4.05
N THR A 26 3.74 4.95 4.24
CA THR A 26 4.78 5.22 3.24
C THR A 26 4.58 4.44 1.94
N MET A 27 4.08 3.21 2.00
CA MET A 27 3.70 2.41 0.82
C MET A 27 2.59 3.10 0.02
N ILE A 28 1.52 3.51 0.70
CA ILE A 28 0.39 4.17 0.04
C ILE A 28 0.84 5.49 -0.57
N ALA A 29 1.64 6.29 0.15
CA ALA A 29 2.17 7.55 -0.36
C ALA A 29 3.04 7.34 -1.61
N ALA A 30 3.95 6.36 -1.60
CA ALA A 30 4.78 6.02 -2.74
C ALA A 30 3.93 5.57 -3.94
N GLY A 31 2.94 4.69 -3.71
CA GLY A 31 2.03 4.21 -4.76
C GLY A 31 1.22 5.33 -5.41
N VAL A 32 0.72 6.29 -4.63
CA VAL A 32 -0.01 7.46 -5.15
C VAL A 32 0.89 8.33 -6.01
N VAL A 33 2.15 8.58 -5.60
CA VAL A 33 3.10 9.38 -6.38
C VAL A 33 3.38 8.71 -7.73
N VAL A 34 3.65 7.41 -7.74
CA VAL A 34 3.89 6.67 -8.99
C VAL A 34 2.65 6.64 -9.88
N ALA A 35 1.46 6.49 -9.29
CA ALA A 35 0.20 6.56 -10.04
C ALA A 35 0.01 7.95 -10.69
N MET A 36 0.33 9.03 -9.99
CA MET A 36 0.26 10.39 -10.55
C MET A 36 1.25 10.60 -11.69
N ILE A 37 2.49 10.09 -11.56
CA ILE A 37 3.49 10.14 -12.64
C ILE A 37 3.00 9.34 -13.85
N GLY A 38 2.51 8.12 -13.65
CA GLY A 38 1.95 7.27 -14.70
C GLY A 38 0.73 7.90 -15.37
N GLY A 39 -0.15 8.54 -14.60
CA GLY A 39 -1.29 9.30 -15.10
C GLY A 39 -0.86 10.49 -15.96
N THR A 40 0.17 11.22 -15.54
CA THR A 40 0.71 12.37 -16.28
C THR A 40 1.34 11.92 -17.60
N ALA A 41 2.16 10.89 -17.58
CA ALA A 41 2.75 10.31 -18.79
C ALA A 41 1.68 9.79 -19.77
N ALA A 42 0.58 9.22 -19.25
CA ALA A 42 -0.53 8.76 -20.07
C ALA A 42 -1.29 9.91 -20.74
N LEU A 43 -1.45 11.06 -20.07
CA LEU A 43 -2.04 12.26 -20.64
C LEU A 43 -1.22 12.78 -21.83
N GLU A 44 0.11 12.84 -21.68
CA GLU A 44 1.03 13.25 -22.74
C GLU A 44 0.94 12.33 -23.97
N MET A 45 0.73 11.03 -23.75
CA MET A 45 0.60 10.02 -24.81
C MET A 45 -0.83 9.84 -25.34
N ARG A 46 -1.81 10.64 -24.88
CA ARG A 46 -3.25 10.47 -25.19
C ARG A 46 -3.76 9.05 -24.93
N ARG A 47 -3.22 8.40 -23.90
CA ARG A 47 -3.60 7.06 -23.45
C ARG A 47 -4.61 7.13 -22.31
N ASN A 48 -5.20 5.99 -21.98
CA ASN A 48 -6.16 5.89 -20.89
C ASN A 48 -5.47 6.17 -19.53
N MET A 49 -5.62 7.39 -19.03
CA MET A 49 -5.02 7.85 -17.77
C MET A 49 -5.34 6.93 -16.59
N ALA A 50 -6.61 6.52 -16.44
CA ALA A 50 -7.03 5.68 -15.31
C ALA A 50 -6.31 4.33 -15.31
N ALA A 51 -6.14 3.72 -16.48
CA ALA A 51 -5.42 2.45 -16.60
C ALA A 51 -3.95 2.57 -16.16
N TRP A 52 -3.29 3.68 -16.51
CA TRP A 52 -1.89 3.93 -16.15
C TRP A 52 -1.71 4.29 -14.68
N MET A 53 -2.67 5.02 -14.09
CA MET A 53 -2.68 5.29 -12.65
C MET A 53 -2.83 4.00 -11.86
N ILE A 54 -3.78 3.13 -12.24
CA ILE A 54 -3.99 1.83 -11.60
C ILE A 54 -2.76 0.94 -11.78
N ALA A 55 -2.21 0.85 -12.99
CA ALA A 55 -1.02 0.06 -13.26
C ALA A 55 0.19 0.54 -12.42
N GLY A 56 0.44 1.84 -12.36
CA GLY A 56 1.51 2.42 -11.54
C GLY A 56 1.35 2.12 -10.04
N PHE A 57 0.12 2.24 -9.53
CA PHE A 57 -0.19 1.92 -8.14
C PHE A 57 0.06 0.43 -7.82
N VAL A 58 -0.45 -0.47 -8.67
CA VAL A 58 -0.31 -1.93 -8.49
C VAL A 58 1.15 -2.36 -8.59
N VAL A 59 1.90 -1.87 -9.58
CA VAL A 59 3.33 -2.21 -9.74
C VAL A 59 4.13 -1.77 -8.53
N THR A 60 3.86 -0.57 -8.00
CA THR A 60 4.54 -0.08 -6.79
C THR A 60 4.24 -0.96 -5.59
N PHE A 61 2.98 -1.38 -5.43
CA PHE A 61 2.59 -2.27 -4.34
C PHE A 61 3.32 -3.62 -4.40
N VAL A 62 3.37 -4.25 -5.58
CA VAL A 62 4.06 -5.52 -5.80
C VAL A 62 5.56 -5.41 -5.52
N ILE A 63 6.20 -4.33 -6.00
CA ILE A 63 7.64 -4.12 -5.76
C ILE A 63 7.93 -4.02 -4.27
N ILE A 64 7.15 -3.22 -3.54
CA ILE A 64 7.41 -3.03 -2.11
C ILE A 64 7.10 -4.31 -1.31
N ASP A 65 6.08 -5.08 -1.70
CA ASP A 65 5.79 -6.39 -1.12
C ASP A 65 6.95 -7.38 -1.32
N VAL A 66 7.50 -7.46 -2.54
CA VAL A 66 8.69 -8.28 -2.83
C VAL A 66 9.90 -7.82 -2.03
N LEU A 67 10.15 -6.51 -1.94
CA LEU A 67 11.26 -5.97 -1.15
C LEU A 67 11.10 -6.27 0.34
N HIS A 68 9.87 -6.21 0.86
CA HIS A 68 9.57 -6.56 2.24
C HIS A 68 9.81 -8.06 2.50
N ALA A 69 9.33 -8.92 1.61
CA ALA A 69 9.56 -10.36 1.68
C ALA A 69 11.06 -10.71 1.65
N VAL A 70 11.84 -10.03 0.80
CA VAL A 70 13.30 -10.18 0.77
C VAL A 70 13.92 -9.70 2.07
N ALA A 71 13.54 -8.52 2.58
CA ALA A 71 14.11 -7.94 3.80
C ALA A 71 13.86 -8.79 5.05
N VAL A 72 12.73 -9.50 5.13
CA VAL A 72 12.38 -10.40 6.24
C VAL A 72 13.03 -11.79 6.08
N SER A 73 13.51 -12.14 4.89
CA SER A 73 14.15 -13.43 4.60
C SER A 73 15.64 -13.51 4.95
N VAL A 74 16.25 -12.42 5.43
CA VAL A 74 17.68 -12.31 5.81
C VAL A 74 17.82 -12.31 7.32
#